data_AF-A0A3N5NXL7-F1
#
_entry.id   AF-A0A3N5NXL7-F1
#
_cell.length_a   1.000
_cell.length_b   1.000
_cell.length_c   1.000
_cell.angle_alpha   90.00
_cell.angle_beta   90.00
_cell.angle_gamma   90.00
#
_symmetry.space_group_name_H-M   'P 1'
#
loop_
_entity.id
_entity.type
_entity.pdbx_description
1 polymer ?
#
loop_
_entity_poly.entity_id
_entity_poly.type
_entity_poly.pdbx_seq_one_letter_code
_entity_poly.pdbx_strand_id
1 'polypeptide(L)'
;MDGLTLFLCGDVMTGRGIDQILPTPSDPAIFEPWVRDARDYVGFAETANGAFPHPVSPSYIWGDATAEFDRRKPAVKIVNLETSITRSGDYERGKGINYRMHPGNVSCLLAAHIDVCVLANNHVMDYGISGLRETLQTLGAARVKTAGAGEMREQAEEPAVVVVGDCRVAVFAFGTMDSGIPPWWAAGDRRPGVSLLENLDPSTAERIGGRVQAVKRAGD
;
A
#
# COMPACT_ATOMS: atom_id res chain seq x y z
N MET A 1 -25.64 -16.84 -9.24
CA MET A 1 -24.90 -15.63 -8.80
C MET A 1 -24.11 -15.17 -10.00
N ASP A 2 -24.36 -13.95 -10.47
CA ASP A 2 -23.48 -13.32 -11.43
C ASP A 2 -22.10 -13.18 -10.78
N GLY A 3 -21.04 -13.50 -11.52
CA GLY A 3 -19.68 -13.56 -10.96
C GLY A 3 -19.26 -12.25 -10.29
N LEU A 4 -18.44 -12.36 -9.24
CA LEU A 4 -17.86 -11.21 -8.57
C LEU A 4 -16.74 -10.60 -9.43
N THR A 5 -16.82 -9.32 -9.75
CA THR A 5 -15.74 -8.60 -10.44
C THR A 5 -14.85 -7.90 -9.41
N LEU A 6 -13.56 -8.18 -9.44
CA LEU A 6 -12.55 -7.56 -8.59
C LEU A 6 -11.65 -6.64 -9.43
N PHE A 7 -11.24 -5.51 -8.86
CA PHE A 7 -10.12 -4.75 -9.38
C PHE A 7 -8.88 -5.05 -8.55
N LEU A 8 -7.84 -5.54 -9.21
CA LEU A 8 -6.54 -5.83 -8.62
C LEU A 8 -5.52 -4.90 -9.28
N CYS A 9 -4.88 -4.05 -8.48
CA CYS A 9 -3.78 -3.20 -8.93
C CYS A 9 -2.49 -3.66 -8.26
N GLY A 10 -1.40 -3.64 -9.02
CA GLY A 10 -0.05 -3.76 -8.45
C GLY A 10 0.32 -2.48 -7.69
N ASP A 11 1.53 -2.00 -7.93
CA ASP A 11 2.16 -0.98 -7.11
C ASP A 11 1.55 0.40 -7.30
N VAL A 12 0.82 0.85 -6.28
CA VAL A 12 0.32 2.23 -6.15
C VAL A 12 1.37 3.03 -5.37
N MET A 13 2.32 3.58 -6.12
CA MET A 13 3.39 4.42 -5.60
C MET A 13 2.95 5.88 -5.57
N THR A 14 2.58 6.39 -4.40
CA THR A 14 2.07 7.77 -4.21
C THR A 14 3.10 8.74 -3.67
N GLY A 15 4.32 8.29 -3.44
CA GLY A 15 5.40 9.13 -2.92
C GLY A 15 6.13 9.93 -3.99
N ARG A 16 7.24 10.56 -3.58
CA ARG A 16 8.15 11.31 -4.47
C ARG A 16 7.38 12.37 -5.27
N GLY A 17 7.54 12.41 -6.60
CA GLY A 17 6.90 13.40 -7.46
C GLY A 17 5.38 13.43 -7.32
N ILE A 18 4.73 12.29 -7.08
CA ILE A 18 3.27 12.24 -6.89
C ILE A 18 2.86 12.94 -5.59
N ASP A 19 3.56 12.70 -4.49
CA ASP A 19 3.29 13.39 -3.22
C ASP A 19 3.47 14.91 -3.37
N GLN A 20 4.46 15.34 -4.16
CA GLN A 20 4.77 16.77 -4.40
C GLN A 20 3.69 17.53 -5.17
N ILE A 21 2.87 16.85 -5.95
CA ILE A 21 1.80 17.48 -6.74
C ILE A 21 0.45 17.43 -6.03
N LEU A 22 0.35 16.67 -4.93
CA LEU A 22 -0.86 16.56 -4.12
C LEU A 22 -0.99 17.74 -3.13
N PRO A 23 -2.18 17.98 -2.54
CA PRO A 23 -2.45 19.20 -1.78
C PRO A 23 -1.59 19.45 -0.53
N THR A 24 -1.07 18.39 0.11
CA THR A 24 -0.28 18.50 1.34
C THR A 24 1.01 17.69 1.21
N PRO A 25 2.02 18.15 0.43
CA PRO A 25 3.23 17.38 0.19
C PRO A 25 4.09 17.26 1.45
N SER A 26 4.86 16.18 1.53
CA SER A 26 5.96 16.02 2.49
C SER A 26 7.16 16.88 2.11
N ASP A 27 8.15 16.99 3.01
CA ASP A 27 9.47 17.50 2.65
C ASP A 27 10.00 16.77 1.39
N PRO A 28 10.43 17.52 0.34
CA PRO A 28 10.83 16.94 -0.94
C PRO A 28 12.18 16.21 -0.90
N ALA A 29 12.95 16.32 0.17
CA ALA A 29 14.24 15.65 0.27
C ALA A 29 14.09 14.13 0.11
N ILE A 30 14.86 13.55 -0.82
CA ILE A 30 14.96 12.11 -1.05
C ILE A 30 16.43 11.66 -1.04
N PHE A 31 16.66 10.39 -0.73
CA PHE A 31 17.98 9.87 -0.32
C PHE A 31 18.64 8.93 -1.34
N GLU A 32 18.39 9.15 -2.63
CA GLU A 32 18.99 8.37 -3.71
C GLU A 32 20.23 9.05 -4.31
N PRO A 33 21.04 8.36 -5.15
CA PRO A 33 22.28 8.93 -5.69
C PRO A 33 22.08 10.05 -6.73
N TRP A 34 20.97 10.04 -7.46
CA TRP A 34 20.80 10.84 -8.68
C TRP A 34 19.89 12.06 -8.49
N VAL A 35 18.73 11.86 -7.87
CA VAL A 35 17.80 12.93 -7.53
C VAL A 35 17.78 13.13 -6.02
N ARG A 36 17.83 14.38 -5.57
CA ARG A 36 17.81 14.73 -4.13
C ARG A 36 16.59 15.51 -3.71
N ASP A 37 15.84 16.01 -4.69
CA ASP A 37 14.60 16.77 -4.50
C ASP A 37 13.49 16.13 -5.34
N ALA A 38 12.43 15.66 -4.69
CA ALA A 38 11.32 15.00 -5.36
C ALA A 38 10.60 15.88 -6.38
N ARG A 39 10.74 17.21 -6.31
CA ARG A 39 10.17 18.15 -7.28
C ARG A 39 10.90 18.09 -8.63
N ASP A 40 12.13 17.60 -8.67
CA ASP A 40 12.85 17.39 -9.94
C ASP A 40 12.09 16.39 -10.83
N TYR A 41 11.48 15.35 -10.25
CA TYR A 41 10.62 14.42 -11.01
C TYR A 41 9.41 15.11 -11.62
N VAL A 42 8.83 16.08 -10.92
CA VAL A 42 7.73 16.90 -11.44
C VAL A 42 8.22 17.74 -12.62
N GLY A 43 9.37 18.43 -12.47
CA GLY A 43 9.98 19.20 -13.55
C GLY A 43 10.33 18.36 -14.78
N PHE A 44 10.82 17.13 -14.59
CA PHE A 44 11.07 16.19 -15.68
C PHE A 44 9.77 15.78 -16.39
N ALA A 45 8.71 15.50 -15.63
CA ALA A 45 7.40 15.17 -16.20
C ALA A 45 6.83 16.35 -17.01
N GLU A 46 6.92 17.58 -16.51
CA GLU A 46 6.45 18.78 -17.20
C GLU A 46 7.29 19.10 -18.45
N THR A 47 8.60 18.87 -18.40
CA THR A 47 9.49 19.05 -19.56
C THR A 47 9.10 18.10 -20.69
N ALA A 48 8.74 16.85 -20.37
CA ALA A 48 8.37 15.85 -21.36
C ALA A 48 6.91 15.97 -21.86
N ASN A 49 5.98 16.39 -21.00
CA ASN A 49 4.54 16.28 -21.27
C ASN A 49 3.79 17.63 -21.28
N GLY A 50 4.46 18.72 -20.95
CA GLY A 50 3.84 20.02 -20.69
C GLY A 50 3.43 20.20 -19.23
N ALA A 51 3.22 21.45 -18.83
CA ALA A 51 2.83 21.81 -17.48
C ALA A 51 1.45 21.27 -17.11
N PHE A 52 1.26 20.96 -15.83
CA PHE A 52 -0.02 20.53 -15.28
C PHE A 52 -0.31 21.24 -13.94
N PRO A 53 -1.56 21.22 -13.44
CA PRO A 53 -1.93 22.00 -12.25
C PRO A 53 -1.17 21.57 -10.99
N HIS A 54 -0.86 22.55 -10.12
CA HIS A 54 -0.32 22.31 -8.78
C HIS A 54 -1.10 23.10 -7.72
N PRO A 55 -1.70 22.45 -6.70
CA PRO A 55 -1.83 21.01 -6.56
C PRO A 55 -2.85 20.42 -7.56
N VAL A 56 -2.69 19.14 -7.90
CA VAL A 56 -3.71 18.38 -8.60
C VAL A 56 -4.84 17.95 -7.66
N SER A 57 -5.99 17.55 -8.22
CA SER A 57 -7.07 16.97 -7.43
C SER A 57 -6.65 15.60 -6.86
N PRO A 58 -7.21 15.16 -5.71
CA PRO A 58 -6.92 13.83 -5.16
C PRO A 58 -7.18 12.67 -6.14
N SER A 59 -8.15 12.82 -7.05
CA SER A 59 -8.47 11.81 -8.08
C SER A 59 -7.48 11.75 -9.24
N TYR A 60 -6.59 12.74 -9.39
CA TYR A 60 -5.73 12.90 -10.57
C TYR A 60 -4.89 11.66 -10.87
N ILE A 61 -4.32 11.04 -9.84
CA ILE A 61 -3.40 9.89 -9.99
C ILE A 61 -4.06 8.64 -10.58
N TRP A 62 -5.40 8.58 -10.59
CA TRP A 62 -6.14 7.44 -11.11
C TRP A 62 -6.49 7.58 -12.59
N GLY A 63 -6.50 8.81 -13.12
CA GLY A 63 -6.76 9.09 -14.54
C GLY A 63 -7.90 8.25 -15.12
N ASP A 64 -7.60 7.55 -16.22
CA ASP A 64 -8.56 6.70 -16.96
C ASP A 64 -9.11 5.52 -16.16
N ALA A 65 -8.45 5.11 -15.06
CA ALA A 65 -8.95 4.03 -14.22
C ALA A 65 -10.32 4.36 -13.59
N THR A 66 -10.59 5.64 -13.34
CA THR A 66 -11.88 6.09 -12.82
C THR A 66 -13.04 5.73 -13.75
N ALA A 67 -12.88 5.97 -15.06
CA ALA A 67 -13.88 5.62 -16.06
C ALA A 67 -14.07 4.10 -16.18
N GLU A 68 -12.99 3.32 -16.06
CA GLU A 68 -13.10 1.86 -16.03
C GLU A 68 -13.75 1.34 -14.74
N PHE A 69 -13.59 2.01 -13.59
CA PHE A 69 -14.34 1.67 -12.38
C PHE A 69 -15.84 1.86 -12.57
N ASP A 70 -16.27 2.95 -13.20
CA ASP A 70 -17.68 3.22 -13.47
C ASP A 70 -18.27 2.22 -14.48
N ARG A 71 -17.48 1.85 -15.50
CA ARG A 71 -17.87 0.90 -16.53
C ARG A 71 -17.96 -0.53 -16.00
N ARG A 72 -16.94 -0.98 -15.28
CA ARG A 72 -16.80 -2.37 -14.82
C ARG A 72 -17.49 -2.64 -13.50
N LYS A 73 -17.68 -1.61 -12.67
CA LYS A 73 -18.27 -1.67 -11.34
C LYS A 73 -17.66 -2.80 -10.49
N PRO A 74 -16.32 -2.79 -10.30
CA PRO A 74 -15.67 -3.79 -9.46
C PRO A 74 -16.28 -3.72 -8.05
N ALA A 75 -16.63 -4.88 -7.51
CA ALA A 75 -17.26 -4.99 -6.21
C ALA A 75 -16.27 -4.77 -5.06
N VAL A 76 -14.99 -5.04 -5.31
CA VAL A 76 -13.88 -4.74 -4.39
C VAL A 76 -12.68 -4.25 -5.20
N LYS A 77 -12.02 -3.19 -4.73
CA LYS A 77 -10.78 -2.63 -5.28
C LYS A 77 -9.63 -2.87 -4.29
N ILE A 78 -8.67 -3.67 -4.73
CA ILE A 78 -7.51 -4.10 -3.95
C ILE A 78 -6.25 -3.58 -4.64
N VAL A 79 -5.37 -2.92 -3.88
CA VAL A 79 -4.13 -2.35 -4.42
C VAL A 79 -2.93 -2.74 -3.54
N ASN A 80 -1.76 -2.92 -4.15
CA ASN A 80 -0.50 -2.89 -3.39
C ASN A 80 -0.13 -1.44 -3.11
N LEU A 81 -0.30 -0.99 -1.87
CA LEU A 81 0.12 0.36 -1.50
C LEU A 81 1.63 0.34 -1.22
N GLU A 82 2.40 0.60 -2.26
CA GLU A 82 3.86 0.57 -2.24
C GLU A 82 4.44 1.93 -1.86
N THR A 83 3.94 2.50 -0.76
CA THR A 83 4.36 3.80 -0.24
C THR A 83 4.05 3.90 1.25
N SER A 84 5.02 4.36 2.05
CA SER A 84 4.77 4.70 3.45
C SER A 84 3.95 5.99 3.55
N ILE A 85 2.84 5.96 4.30
CA ILE A 85 2.03 7.16 4.58
C ILE A 85 2.48 7.74 5.92
N THR A 86 3.38 8.74 5.89
CA THR A 86 4.00 9.24 7.12
C THR A 86 4.62 10.61 7.00
N ARG A 87 4.71 11.34 8.12
CA ARG A 87 5.52 12.55 8.31
C ARG A 87 6.93 12.24 8.85
N SER A 88 7.19 10.99 9.23
CA SER A 88 8.47 10.55 9.78
C SER A 88 9.63 10.86 8.84
N GLY A 89 10.76 11.29 9.41
CA GLY A 89 12.05 11.41 8.72
C GLY A 89 12.97 10.21 8.94
N ASP A 90 12.49 9.16 9.60
CA ASP A 90 13.25 7.95 9.97
C ASP A 90 13.42 6.99 8.78
N TYR A 91 14.02 7.47 7.69
CA TYR A 91 14.18 6.68 6.47
C TYR A 91 15.15 5.51 6.65
N GLU A 92 14.89 4.38 5.98
CA GLU A 92 15.75 3.19 6.01
C GLU A 92 17.09 3.51 5.33
N ARG A 93 18.13 3.71 6.15
CA ARG A 93 19.48 4.05 5.67
C ARG A 93 20.07 2.91 4.87
N GLY A 94 20.69 3.24 3.74
CA GLY A 94 21.31 2.25 2.85
C GLY A 94 20.32 1.64 1.85
N LYS A 95 19.02 1.91 1.97
CA LYS A 95 18.05 1.64 0.91
C LYS A 95 18.17 2.73 -0.16
N GLY A 96 18.23 2.33 -1.43
CA GLY A 96 18.45 3.27 -2.54
C GLY A 96 17.23 4.12 -2.90
N ILE A 97 16.02 3.61 -2.71
CA ILE A 97 14.76 4.27 -3.07
C ILE A 97 13.82 4.17 -1.87
N ASN A 98 13.28 5.32 -1.46
CA ASN A 98 12.23 5.40 -0.45
C ASN A 98 11.00 6.14 -1.02
N TYR A 99 9.81 5.65 -0.69
CA TYR A 99 8.52 6.25 -1.02
C TYR A 99 7.80 6.73 0.25
N ARG A 100 7.51 8.03 0.30
CA ARG A 100 6.71 8.68 1.34
C ARG A 100 5.62 9.52 0.73
N MET A 101 4.41 9.32 1.21
CA MET A 101 3.29 10.23 1.00
C MET A 101 2.90 10.84 2.36
N HIS A 102 2.57 12.13 2.38
CA HIS A 102 2.08 12.77 3.59
C HIS A 102 0.70 12.22 3.97
N PRO A 103 0.38 11.99 5.26
CA PRO A 103 -0.94 11.52 5.70
C PRO A 103 -2.13 12.37 5.24
N GLY A 104 -1.93 13.68 5.09
CA GLY A 104 -2.94 14.62 4.56
C GLY A 104 -3.39 14.31 3.12
N ASN A 105 -2.61 13.51 2.38
CA ASN A 105 -2.90 13.12 1.01
C ASN A 105 -3.65 11.78 0.90
N VAL A 106 -4.04 11.13 2.01
CA VAL A 106 -4.81 9.86 1.97
C VAL A 106 -6.11 9.95 1.16
N SER A 107 -6.63 11.17 0.97
CA SER A 107 -7.77 11.45 0.10
C SER A 107 -7.57 10.98 -1.34
N CYS A 108 -6.33 10.82 -1.82
CA CYS A 108 -6.07 10.27 -3.15
C CYS A 108 -6.55 8.82 -3.26
N LEU A 109 -6.37 7.99 -2.22
CA LEU A 109 -6.88 6.62 -2.18
C LEU A 109 -8.41 6.58 -2.07
N LEU A 110 -8.96 7.49 -1.25
CA LEU A 110 -10.41 7.60 -1.06
C LEU A 110 -11.13 8.04 -2.34
N ALA A 111 -10.49 8.88 -3.16
CA ALA A 111 -11.04 9.34 -4.43
C ALA A 111 -11.27 8.19 -5.44
N ALA A 112 -10.53 7.09 -5.32
CA ALA A 112 -10.76 5.87 -6.12
C ALA A 112 -11.67 4.85 -5.43
N HIS A 113 -12.14 5.12 -4.22
CA HIS A 113 -12.89 4.17 -3.38
C HIS A 113 -12.14 2.85 -3.20
N ILE A 114 -10.84 2.91 -2.89
CA ILE A 114 -10.05 1.71 -2.60
C ILE A 114 -10.55 1.06 -1.31
N ASP A 115 -10.86 -0.24 -1.37
CA ASP A 115 -11.38 -1.00 -0.23
C ASP A 115 -10.25 -1.59 0.62
N VAL A 116 -9.21 -2.10 -0.03
CA VAL A 116 -8.09 -2.80 0.61
C VAL A 116 -6.74 -2.33 0.06
N CYS A 117 -5.86 -1.94 0.96
CA CYS A 117 -4.43 -1.78 0.69
C CYS A 117 -3.67 -2.99 1.23
N VAL A 118 -3.05 -3.79 0.37
CA VAL A 118 -2.05 -4.75 0.82
C VAL A 118 -0.74 -4.01 1.08
N LEU A 119 -0.10 -4.35 2.19
CA LEU A 119 1.05 -3.65 2.74
C LEU A 119 2.30 -4.53 2.84
N ALA A 120 2.19 -5.82 2.51
CA ALA A 120 3.34 -6.72 2.50
C ALA A 120 4.21 -6.51 1.26
N ASN A 121 4.88 -5.36 1.20
CA ASN A 121 5.81 -4.98 0.16
C ASN A 121 7.09 -4.41 0.77
N ASN A 122 8.09 -4.19 -0.07
CA ASN A 122 9.40 -3.71 0.32
C ASN A 122 9.46 -2.20 0.57
N HIS A 123 8.36 -1.44 0.46
CA HIS A 123 8.35 0.02 0.68
C HIS A 123 7.50 0.47 1.88
N VAL A 124 6.74 -0.44 2.51
CA VAL A 124 5.89 -0.12 3.67
C VAL A 124 6.67 0.32 4.93
N MET A 125 7.93 -0.10 5.05
CA MET A 125 8.82 0.27 6.17
C MET A 125 9.97 1.17 5.73
N ASP A 126 9.83 1.88 4.60
CA ASP A 126 10.85 2.82 4.12
C ASP A 126 11.20 3.91 5.13
N TYR A 127 10.29 4.17 6.08
CA TYR A 127 10.43 5.16 7.14
C TYR A 127 10.38 4.52 8.54
N GLY A 128 10.88 3.29 8.62
CA GLY A 128 11.03 2.52 9.84
C GLY A 128 9.70 2.17 10.49
N ILE A 129 9.78 1.79 11.77
CA ILE A 129 8.61 1.42 12.57
C ILE A 129 7.66 2.61 12.71
N SER A 130 8.19 3.82 12.93
CA SER A 130 7.37 5.03 13.05
C SER A 130 6.53 5.30 11.80
N GLY A 131 7.13 5.09 10.61
CA GLY A 131 6.43 5.22 9.34
C GLY A 131 5.34 4.16 9.13
N LEU A 132 5.63 2.89 9.47
CA LEU A 132 4.63 1.82 9.40
C LEU A 132 3.44 2.10 10.33
N ARG A 133 3.69 2.52 11.57
CA ARG A 133 2.63 2.85 12.54
C ARG A 133 1.71 3.96 12.03
N GLU A 134 2.31 5.04 11.53
CA GLU A 134 1.52 6.15 11.00
C GLU A 134 0.76 5.77 9.73
N THR A 135 1.32 4.86 8.92
CA THR A 135 0.63 4.29 7.75
C THR A 135 -0.62 3.53 8.18
N LEU A 136 -0.48 2.60 9.13
CA LEU A 136 -1.59 1.82 9.68
C LEU A 136 -2.64 2.73 10.33
N GLN A 137 -2.21 3.73 11.12
CA GLN A 137 -3.12 4.69 11.76
C GLN A 137 -3.88 5.51 10.72
N THR A 138 -3.20 5.99 9.67
CA THR A 138 -3.82 6.84 8.64
C THR A 138 -4.85 6.05 7.83
N LEU A 139 -4.51 4.83 7.40
CA LEU A 139 -5.44 3.96 6.67
C LEU A 139 -6.62 3.54 7.55
N GLY A 140 -6.37 3.21 8.82
CA GLY A 140 -7.42 2.89 9.79
C GLY A 140 -8.38 4.05 10.04
N ALA A 141 -7.86 5.27 10.20
CA ALA A 141 -8.67 6.49 10.34
C ALA A 141 -9.50 6.79 9.07
N ALA A 142 -8.94 6.50 7.90
CA ALA A 142 -9.61 6.61 6.61
C ALA A 142 -10.59 5.44 6.31
N ARG A 143 -10.67 4.44 7.20
CA ARG A 143 -11.47 3.21 7.06
C ARG A 143 -11.11 2.38 5.82
N VAL A 144 -9.88 2.48 5.35
CA VAL A 144 -9.33 1.59 4.32
C VAL A 144 -8.79 0.35 5.02
N LYS A 145 -9.20 -0.83 4.58
CA LYS A 145 -8.74 -2.09 5.19
C LYS A 145 -7.32 -2.39 4.74
N THR A 146 -6.55 -3.05 5.60
CA THR A 146 -5.16 -3.39 5.33
C THR A 146 -4.91 -4.88 5.53
N ALA A 147 -3.96 -5.43 4.78
CA ALA A 147 -3.47 -6.80 4.97
C ALA A 147 -1.95 -6.85 4.80
N GLY A 148 -1.29 -7.72 5.55
CA GLY A 148 0.13 -8.04 5.35
C GLY A 148 1.13 -7.20 6.13
N ALA A 149 0.68 -6.24 6.95
CA ALA A 149 1.52 -5.55 7.93
C ALA A 149 0.70 -5.16 9.16
N GLY A 150 1.33 -5.03 10.32
CA GLY A 150 0.64 -4.73 11.59
C GLY A 150 1.58 -4.31 12.72
N GLU A 151 1.03 -3.94 13.88
CA GLU A 151 1.80 -3.60 15.10
C GLU A 151 2.43 -4.83 15.76
N MET A 152 1.92 -6.02 15.41
CA MET A 152 2.38 -7.32 15.87
C MET A 152 2.04 -8.39 14.85
N ARG A 153 2.64 -9.57 15.01
CA ARG A 153 2.48 -10.72 14.10
C ARG A 153 1.02 -11.06 13.83
N GLU A 154 0.20 -11.16 14.88
CA GLU A 154 -1.22 -11.48 14.75
C GLU A 154 -1.95 -10.54 13.77
N GLN A 155 -1.74 -9.24 13.91
CA GLN A 155 -2.34 -8.22 13.03
C GLN A 155 -1.77 -8.26 11.62
N ALA A 156 -0.45 -8.43 11.48
CA ALA A 156 0.18 -8.53 10.17
C ALA A 156 -0.32 -9.76 9.40
N GLU A 157 -0.66 -10.83 10.12
CA GLU A 157 -1.21 -12.08 9.60
C GLU A 157 -2.74 -12.07 9.42
N GLU A 158 -3.44 -11.05 9.92
CA GLU A 158 -4.89 -10.93 9.80
C GLU A 158 -5.27 -10.54 8.35
N PRO A 159 -6.24 -11.24 7.72
CA PRO A 159 -6.72 -10.83 6.41
C PRO A 159 -7.64 -9.62 6.49
N ALA A 160 -7.59 -8.77 5.46
CA ALA A 160 -8.63 -7.79 5.25
C ALA A 160 -9.90 -8.50 4.74
N VAL A 161 -11.03 -8.32 5.43
CA VAL A 161 -12.32 -8.91 5.01
C VAL A 161 -13.29 -7.82 4.57
N VAL A 162 -13.75 -7.89 3.32
CA VAL A 162 -14.77 -7.02 2.72
C VAL A 162 -16.06 -7.82 2.54
N VAL A 163 -17.20 -7.28 3.00
CA VAL A 163 -18.52 -7.90 2.80
C VAL A 163 -19.15 -7.31 1.54
N VAL A 164 -19.61 -8.16 0.62
CA VAL A 164 -20.24 -7.78 -0.64
C VAL A 164 -21.56 -8.52 -0.78
N GLY A 165 -22.67 -7.85 -0.43
CA GLY A 165 -23.97 -8.51 -0.33
C GLY A 165 -23.92 -9.65 0.71
N ASP A 166 -24.30 -10.86 0.29
CA ASP A 166 -24.24 -12.07 1.12
C ASP A 166 -22.89 -12.80 1.06
N CYS A 167 -21.93 -12.26 0.30
CA CYS A 167 -20.59 -12.82 0.11
C CYS A 167 -19.52 -12.02 0.86
N ARG A 168 -18.32 -12.59 0.94
CA ARG A 168 -17.15 -11.97 1.58
C ARG A 168 -15.91 -12.20 0.74
N VAL A 169 -15.06 -11.19 0.66
CA VAL A 169 -13.72 -11.29 0.08
C VAL A 169 -12.70 -11.14 1.20
N ALA A 170 -11.96 -12.23 1.48
CA ALA A 170 -10.85 -12.23 2.43
C ALA A 170 -9.52 -12.10 1.67
N VAL A 171 -8.76 -11.04 1.96
CA VAL A 171 -7.49 -10.71 1.30
C VAL A 171 -6.35 -10.97 2.29
N PHE A 172 -5.50 -11.93 1.94
CA PHE A 172 -4.25 -12.21 2.62
C PHE A 172 -3.10 -11.62 1.82
N ALA A 173 -2.09 -11.09 2.50
CA ALA A 173 -0.90 -10.53 1.87
C ALA A 173 0.35 -10.99 2.61
N PHE A 174 1.36 -11.36 1.84
CA PHE A 174 2.59 -11.94 2.34
C PHE A 174 3.77 -11.37 1.59
N GLY A 175 4.85 -11.07 2.31
CA GLY A 175 6.11 -10.64 1.75
C GLY A 175 7.10 -11.80 1.68
N THR A 176 8.09 -11.69 0.80
CA THR A 176 9.19 -12.66 0.69
C THR A 176 10.53 -11.95 0.69
N MET A 177 11.60 -12.63 1.10
CA MET A 177 12.92 -11.99 1.13
C MET A 177 13.44 -11.61 -0.27
N ASP A 178 13.10 -12.40 -1.29
CA ASP A 178 13.44 -12.13 -2.70
C ASP A 178 12.62 -10.98 -3.33
N SER A 179 11.55 -10.53 -2.67
CA SER A 179 10.84 -9.27 -3.00
C SER A 179 11.52 -8.02 -2.42
N GLY A 180 12.69 -8.16 -1.81
CA GLY A 180 13.46 -7.03 -1.24
C GLY A 180 13.02 -6.64 0.18
N ILE A 181 12.28 -7.52 0.87
CA ILE A 181 11.90 -7.34 2.28
C ILE A 181 12.95 -8.02 3.15
N PRO A 182 13.76 -7.26 3.93
CA PRO A 182 14.75 -7.88 4.78
C PRO A 182 14.11 -8.59 5.98
N PRO A 183 14.78 -9.62 6.56
CA PRO A 183 14.22 -10.41 7.66
C PRO A 183 13.91 -9.57 8.92
N TRP A 184 14.65 -8.49 9.17
CA TRP A 184 14.38 -7.59 10.30
C TRP A 184 13.11 -6.75 10.13
N TRP A 185 12.44 -6.78 8.98
CA TRP A 185 11.11 -6.16 8.80
C TRP A 185 9.94 -7.09 9.15
N ALA A 186 10.19 -8.38 9.38
CA ALA A 186 9.12 -9.32 9.73
C ALA A 186 8.39 -8.91 11.02
N ALA A 187 7.07 -9.01 11.08
CA ALA A 187 6.32 -8.77 12.31
C ALA A 187 6.65 -9.84 13.38
N GLY A 188 6.78 -9.40 14.64
CA GLY A 188 6.96 -10.27 15.80
C GLY A 188 5.82 -10.14 16.79
N ASP A 189 5.81 -10.95 17.85
CA ASP A 189 4.73 -10.98 18.85
C ASP A 189 4.47 -9.61 19.51
N ARG A 190 5.51 -8.76 19.58
CA ARG A 190 5.44 -7.39 20.13
C ARG A 190 6.18 -6.38 19.27
N ARG A 191 6.36 -6.68 17.99
CA ARG A 191 7.16 -5.87 17.06
C ARG A 191 6.38 -5.62 15.78
N PRO A 192 6.16 -4.34 15.41
CA PRO A 192 5.53 -4.00 14.14
C PRO A 192 6.35 -4.51 12.97
N GLY A 193 5.67 -4.87 11.89
CA GLY A 193 6.33 -5.32 10.68
C GLY A 193 5.40 -5.96 9.67
N VAL A 194 6.01 -6.64 8.73
CA VAL A 194 5.39 -7.30 7.59
C VAL A 194 5.11 -8.78 7.88
N SER A 195 4.03 -9.33 7.32
CA SER A 195 3.81 -10.78 7.26
C SER A 195 4.79 -11.42 6.29
N LEU A 196 6.02 -11.68 6.76
CA LEU A 196 7.10 -12.22 5.95
C LEU A 196 7.04 -13.76 5.93
N LEU A 197 7.15 -14.35 4.75
CA LEU A 197 7.39 -15.77 4.58
C LEU A 197 8.89 -16.06 4.71
N GLU A 198 9.24 -17.01 5.58
CA GLU A 198 10.62 -17.43 5.80
C GLU A 198 11.20 -18.16 4.57
N ASN A 199 10.36 -18.92 3.86
CA ASN A 199 10.72 -19.67 2.66
C ASN A 199 9.48 -19.91 1.77
N LEU A 200 9.69 -20.53 0.60
CA LEU A 200 8.63 -20.88 -0.36
C LEU A 200 8.48 -22.39 -0.54
N ASP A 201 8.75 -23.17 0.51
CA ASP A 201 8.61 -24.62 0.46
C ASP A 201 7.13 -25.07 0.58
N PRO A 202 6.81 -26.35 0.30
CA PRO A 202 5.45 -26.87 0.43
C PRO A 202 4.84 -26.72 1.84
N SER A 203 5.66 -26.76 2.90
CA SER A 203 5.17 -26.61 4.27
C SER A 203 4.68 -25.17 4.54
N THR A 204 5.30 -24.17 3.91
CA THR A 204 4.79 -22.79 3.93
C THR A 204 3.43 -22.69 3.23
N ALA A 205 3.26 -23.36 2.09
CA ALA A 205 1.97 -23.40 1.39
C ALA A 205 0.87 -24.07 2.23
N GLU A 206 1.19 -25.19 2.92
CA GLU A 206 0.27 -25.86 3.85
C GLU A 206 -0.13 -24.96 5.02
N ARG A 207 0.83 -24.22 5.61
CA ARG A 207 0.56 -23.27 6.69
C ARG A 207 -0.34 -22.11 6.23
N ILE A 208 -0.10 -21.56 5.04
CA ILE A 208 -0.99 -20.55 4.43
C ILE A 208 -2.37 -21.15 4.21
N GLY A 209 -2.44 -22.37 3.65
CA GLY A 209 -3.69 -23.11 3.45
C GLY A 209 -4.48 -23.26 4.74
N GLY A 210 -3.84 -23.67 5.83
CA GLY A 210 -4.46 -23.77 7.16
C GLY A 210 -5.02 -22.43 7.67
N ARG A 211 -4.27 -21.34 7.49
CA ARG A 211 -4.74 -19.97 7.85
C ARG A 211 -5.95 -19.54 7.03
N VAL A 212 -5.94 -19.81 5.72
CA VAL A 212 -7.07 -19.52 4.85
C VAL A 212 -8.30 -20.33 5.28
N GLN A 213 -8.15 -21.64 5.53
CA GLN A 213 -9.26 -22.49 5.97
C GLN A 213 -9.85 -22.05 7.33
N ALA A 214 -9.02 -21.56 8.26
CA ALA A 214 -9.49 -21.08 9.56
C ALA A 214 -10.38 -19.83 9.47
N VAL A 215 -10.20 -19.02 8.43
CA VAL A 215 -10.99 -17.79 8.20
C VAL A 215 -12.17 -18.01 7.27
N LYS A 216 -12.01 -18.94 6.31
CA LYS A 216 -12.96 -19.20 5.24
C LYS A 216 -14.33 -19.59 5.79
N ARG A 217 -15.37 -18.96 5.25
CA ARG A 217 -16.77 -19.28 5.55
C ARG A 217 -17.51 -19.72 4.28
N ALA A 218 -18.70 -20.28 4.45
CA ALA A 218 -19.59 -20.51 3.31
C ALA A 218 -19.97 -19.16 2.69
N GLY A 219 -19.77 -19.02 1.37
CA GLY A 219 -20.01 -17.75 0.65
C GLY A 219 -18.78 -16.85 0.50
N ASP A 220 -17.62 -17.26 1.01
CA ASP A 220 -16.30 -16.70 0.69
C ASP A 220 -15.75 -17.26 -0.65
#